data_AF-A0A3C0GJM2-F1
#
_entry.id   AF-A0A3C0GJM2-F1
#
_cell.length_a   1.000
_cell.length_b   1.000
_cell.length_c   1.000
_cell.angle_alpha   90.00
_cell.angle_beta   90.00
_cell.angle_gamma   90.00
#
_symmetry.space_group_name_H-M   'P 1'
#
loop_
_entity.id
_entity.type
_entity.pdbx_description
1 polymer ?
#
loop_
_entity_poly.entity_id
_entity_poly.type
_entity_poly.pdbx_seq_one_letter_code
_entity_poly.pdbx_strand_id
1 'polypeptide(L)'
;MVLAGKVKELTDCIWSSKAYRPDGIILGADIWNDIQKEDEYVTAKYPFECMNVKTHGLRKGELVTVTAGSGVGKSSFCRHIALSLLEQKYTVGYIALEESVKRSALGIMGVHLKKPIHLTREGVDDKQLHAIFSTTIGNGNFYLYNHFGSTVADNLLSKIRYLAKACSVDWVILDHLHMALSAL
;
A
#
# COMPACT_ATOMS: atom_id res chain seq x y z
N MET A 1 11.08 40.79 3.58
CA MET A 1 10.18 41.61 2.74
C MET A 1 10.73 43.00 2.47
N VAL A 2 11.12 43.77 3.49
CA VAL A 2 11.61 45.17 3.32
C VAL A 2 12.90 45.27 2.50
N LEU A 3 13.94 44.48 2.80
CA LEU A 3 15.20 44.45 2.03
C LEU A 3 15.04 43.94 0.58
N ALA A 4 13.93 43.25 0.29
CA ALA A 4 13.62 42.72 -1.04
C ALA A 4 12.65 43.64 -1.83
N GLY A 5 12.40 44.87 -1.36
CA GLY A 5 11.49 45.83 -2.02
C GLY A 5 9.99 45.49 -1.92
N LYS A 6 9.63 44.43 -1.18
CA LYS A 6 8.25 43.92 -1.02
C LYS A 6 7.49 44.67 0.08
N VAL A 7 7.55 45.99 0.08
CA VAL A 7 6.92 46.85 1.11
C VAL A 7 5.40 46.80 1.01
N LYS A 8 4.85 46.75 -0.21
CA LYS A 8 3.40 46.67 -0.46
C LYS A 8 2.78 45.37 0.09
N GLU A 9 3.44 44.23 -0.16
CA GLU A 9 3.02 42.94 0.37
C GLU A 9 3.02 42.92 1.91
N LEU A 10 3.99 43.59 2.54
CA LEU A 10 4.05 43.72 3.98
C LEU A 10 2.86 44.53 4.53
N THR A 11 2.56 45.68 3.93
CA THR A 11 1.40 46.48 4.33
C THR A 11 0.10 45.71 4.13
N ASP A 12 -0.04 45.00 3.01
CA ASP A 12 -1.23 44.20 2.74
C ASP A 12 -1.39 43.09 3.80
N CYS A 13 -0.32 42.36 4.16
CA CYS A 13 -0.38 41.34 5.21
C CYS A 13 -0.77 41.89 6.59
N ILE A 14 -0.36 43.12 6.93
CA ILE A 14 -0.70 43.76 8.21
C ILE A 14 -2.20 44.09 8.25
N TRP A 15 -2.76 44.61 7.16
CA TRP A 15 -4.16 45.07 7.12
C TRP A 15 -5.15 43.97 6.73
N SER A 16 -4.70 42.92 6.02
CA SER A 16 -5.53 41.78 5.58
C SER A 16 -5.33 40.53 6.44
N SER A 17 -4.81 40.67 7.67
CA SER A 17 -4.52 39.52 8.52
C SER A 17 -5.80 38.75 8.83
N LYS A 18 -5.83 37.45 8.52
CA LYS A 18 -6.95 36.58 8.87
C LYS A 18 -6.98 36.38 10.38
N ALA A 19 -8.18 36.31 10.97
CA ALA A 19 -8.34 35.97 12.38
C ALA A 19 -7.64 34.63 12.67
N TYR A 20 -6.87 34.58 13.75
CA TYR A 20 -6.19 33.36 14.17
C TYR A 20 -7.21 32.25 14.42
N ARG A 21 -6.97 31.10 13.80
CA ARG A 21 -7.72 29.86 14.04
C ARG A 21 -6.70 28.82 14.54
N PRO A 22 -7.02 28.02 15.57
CA PRO A 22 -6.20 26.90 15.97
C PRO A 22 -5.90 25.99 14.78
N ASP A 23 -4.72 25.36 14.82
CA ASP A 23 -4.18 24.60 13.69
C ASP A 23 -5.16 23.53 13.19
N GLY A 24 -5.39 23.50 11.87
CA GLY A 24 -6.31 22.57 11.21
C GLY A 24 -7.80 22.94 11.18
N ILE A 25 -8.24 24.03 11.83
CA ILE A 25 -9.65 24.47 11.80
C ILE A 25 -9.89 25.47 10.66
N ILE A 26 -10.64 25.04 9.65
CA ILE A 26 -11.09 25.88 8.53
C ILE A 26 -12.60 26.15 8.61
N LEU A 27 -13.04 27.27 8.05
CA LEU A 27 -14.46 27.60 7.97
C LEU A 27 -15.05 26.92 6.73
N GLY A 28 -16.20 26.25 6.85
CA GLY A 28 -16.85 25.60 5.72
C GLY A 28 -17.27 26.55 4.59
N ALA A 29 -17.41 27.86 4.86
CA ALA A 29 -17.63 28.85 3.80
C ALA A 29 -16.41 29.01 2.88
N ASP A 30 -15.21 28.67 3.37
CA ASP A 30 -13.95 28.85 2.64
C ASP A 30 -13.64 27.68 1.68
N ILE A 31 -14.39 26.57 1.74
CA ILE A 31 -14.09 25.33 0.97
C ILE A 31 -14.84 25.22 -0.37
N TRP A 32 -15.67 26.20 -0.75
CA TRP A 32 -16.47 26.11 -1.99
C TRP A 32 -15.60 25.86 -3.24
N ASN A 33 -14.44 26.52 -3.31
CA ASN A 33 -13.50 26.33 -4.42
C ASN A 33 -12.85 24.95 -4.44
N ASP A 34 -12.76 24.27 -3.28
CA ASP A 34 -12.26 22.90 -3.20
C ASP A 34 -13.35 21.89 -3.54
N ILE A 35 -14.60 22.15 -3.14
CA ILE A 35 -15.78 21.36 -3.54
C ILE A 35 -16.00 21.42 -5.06
N GLN A 36 -15.77 22.58 -5.68
CA GLN A 36 -15.92 22.74 -7.13
C GLN A 36 -14.90 21.93 -7.95
N LYS A 37 -13.78 21.52 -7.36
CA LYS A 37 -12.80 20.67 -8.04
C LYS A 37 -13.31 19.24 -8.00
N GLU A 38 -13.41 18.60 -9.16
CA GLU A 38 -13.63 17.16 -9.20
C GLU A 38 -12.36 16.43 -8.77
N ASP A 39 -12.50 15.54 -7.80
CA ASP A 39 -11.40 14.69 -7.36
C ASP A 39 -11.19 13.53 -8.33
N GLU A 40 -9.96 13.38 -8.80
CA GLU A 40 -9.54 12.19 -9.54
C GLU A 40 -8.94 11.15 -8.58
N TYR A 41 -9.55 9.97 -8.51
CA TYR A 41 -9.11 8.88 -7.65
C TYR A 41 -8.51 7.73 -8.47
N VAL A 42 -7.29 7.32 -8.13
CA VAL A 42 -6.71 6.08 -8.65
C VAL A 42 -7.37 4.90 -7.95
N THR A 43 -8.12 4.12 -8.72
CA THR A 43 -8.86 2.95 -8.23
C THR A 43 -8.34 1.67 -8.88
N ALA A 44 -7.75 0.78 -8.09
CA ALA A 44 -7.42 -0.57 -8.53
C ALA A 44 -8.62 -1.50 -8.36
N LYS A 45 -8.76 -2.50 -9.22
CA LYS A 45 -9.82 -3.50 -9.09
C LYS A 45 -9.36 -4.65 -8.22
N TYR A 46 -10.27 -5.17 -7.41
CA TYR A 46 -10.09 -6.48 -6.80
C TYR A 46 -10.19 -7.58 -7.87
N PRO A 47 -9.56 -8.75 -7.63
CA PRO A 47 -9.75 -9.93 -8.48
C PRO A 47 -11.17 -10.53 -8.37
N PHE A 48 -11.97 -10.08 -7.39
CA PHE A 48 -13.32 -10.57 -7.12
C PHE A 48 -14.36 -9.52 -7.55
N GLU A 49 -15.05 -9.78 -8.65
CA GLU A 49 -15.97 -8.80 -9.24
C GLU A 49 -17.10 -8.37 -8.31
N CYS A 50 -17.61 -9.31 -7.50
CA CYS A 50 -18.64 -9.02 -6.51
C CYS A 50 -18.21 -7.97 -5.47
N MET A 51 -16.91 -7.86 -5.18
CA MET A 51 -16.41 -6.81 -4.29
C MET A 51 -16.30 -5.48 -5.01
N ASN A 52 -15.86 -5.46 -6.28
CA ASN A 52 -15.80 -4.24 -7.07
C ASN A 52 -17.17 -3.56 -7.17
N VAL A 53 -18.24 -4.33 -7.35
CA VAL A 53 -19.62 -3.81 -7.36
C VAL A 53 -20.02 -3.17 -6.02
N LYS A 54 -19.53 -3.69 -4.90
CA LYS A 54 -19.92 -3.23 -3.55
C LYS A 54 -19.04 -2.13 -3.00
N THR A 55 -17.75 -2.15 -3.31
CA THR A 55 -16.76 -1.24 -2.71
C THR A 55 -16.21 -0.22 -3.70
N HIS A 56 -16.55 -0.37 -4.99
CA HIS A 56 -15.98 0.40 -6.09
C HIS A 56 -14.45 0.29 -6.14
N GLY A 57 -13.91 -0.91 -5.90
CA GLY A 57 -12.49 -1.22 -5.96
C GLY A 57 -11.70 -0.82 -4.72
N LEU A 58 -10.39 -0.65 -4.92
CA LEU A 58 -9.37 -0.22 -3.97
C LEU A 58 -8.92 1.20 -4.36
N ARG A 59 -9.15 2.22 -3.53
CA ARG A 59 -8.71 3.60 -3.82
C ARG A 59 -7.42 3.94 -3.07
N LYS A 60 -6.51 4.65 -3.75
CA LYS A 60 -5.28 5.16 -3.11
C LYS A 60 -5.64 6.08 -1.94
N GLY A 61 -4.95 5.92 -0.82
CA GLY A 61 -5.17 6.68 0.41
C GLY A 61 -6.14 6.02 1.40
N GLU A 62 -6.83 4.94 1.01
CA GLU A 62 -7.69 4.18 1.91
C GLU A 62 -6.94 3.09 2.67
N LEU A 63 -7.42 2.78 3.88
CA LEU A 63 -7.00 1.63 4.67
C LEU A 63 -8.06 0.54 4.57
N VAL A 64 -7.72 -0.60 3.97
CA VAL A 64 -8.59 -1.77 3.88
C VAL A 64 -8.20 -2.80 4.92
N THR A 65 -9.14 -3.14 5.79
CA THR A 65 -8.94 -4.15 6.84
C THR A 65 -9.57 -5.47 6.43
N VAL A 66 -8.76 -6.51 6.31
CA VAL A 66 -9.21 -7.89 6.04
C VAL A 66 -9.25 -8.66 7.36
N THR A 67 -10.42 -9.18 7.72
CA THR A 67 -10.60 -9.96 8.95
C THR A 67 -11.42 -11.23 8.70
N ALA A 68 -11.04 -12.30 9.38
CA ALA A 68 -11.70 -13.61 9.37
C ALA A 68 -11.12 -14.47 10.51
N GLY A 69 -11.75 -15.61 10.80
CA GLY A 69 -11.23 -16.61 11.73
C GLY A 69 -9.81 -17.10 11.39
N SER A 70 -9.15 -17.75 12.35
CA SER A 70 -7.86 -18.39 12.11
C SER A 70 -7.99 -19.52 11.08
N GLY A 71 -7.02 -19.66 10.17
CA GLY A 71 -7.02 -20.70 9.15
C GLY A 71 -8.05 -20.55 8.00
N VAL A 72 -8.89 -19.51 8.01
CA VAL A 72 -9.97 -19.32 7.01
C VAL A 72 -9.45 -18.84 5.65
N GLY A 73 -8.18 -18.41 5.57
CA GLY A 73 -7.53 -18.02 4.31
C GLY A 73 -7.27 -16.52 4.12
N LYS A 74 -7.17 -15.72 5.19
CA LYS A 74 -6.82 -14.28 5.13
C LYS A 74 -5.57 -14.01 4.28
N SER A 75 -4.45 -14.68 4.60
CA SER A 75 -3.21 -14.53 3.84
C SER A 75 -3.35 -15.01 2.39
N SER A 76 -4.19 -16.01 2.12
CA SER A 76 -4.48 -16.46 0.75
C SER A 76 -5.23 -15.37 -0.03
N PHE A 77 -6.23 -14.74 0.58
CA PHE A 77 -6.97 -13.62 0.01
C PHE A 77 -6.03 -12.43 -0.29
N CYS A 78 -5.16 -12.06 0.66
CA CYS A 78 -4.16 -11.00 0.46
C CYS A 78 -3.21 -11.30 -0.71
N ARG A 79 -2.80 -12.57 -0.90
CA ARG A 79 -1.96 -12.99 -2.03
C ARG A 79 -2.66 -12.84 -3.39
N HIS A 80 -3.96 -13.15 -3.47
CA HIS A 80 -4.73 -12.95 -4.70
C HIS A 80 -4.84 -11.46 -5.06
N ILE A 81 -5.06 -10.60 -4.05
CA ILE A 81 -5.06 -9.15 -4.25
C ILE A 81 -3.69 -8.66 -4.73
N ALA A 82 -2.62 -9.06 -4.05
CA ALA A 82 -1.25 -8.70 -4.42
C ALA A 82 -0.94 -9.05 -5.89
N LEU A 83 -1.29 -10.28 -6.31
CA LEU A 83 -1.11 -10.70 -7.70
C LEU A 83 -1.94 -9.85 -8.67
N SER A 84 -3.22 -9.62 -8.36
CA SER A 84 -4.11 -8.82 -9.22
C SER A 84 -3.61 -7.37 -9.39
N LEU A 85 -3.03 -6.79 -8.34
CA LEU A 85 -2.42 -5.46 -8.40
C LEU A 85 -1.18 -5.44 -9.29
N LEU A 86 -0.33 -6.47 -9.22
CA LEU A 86 0.83 -6.62 -10.11
C LEU A 86 0.41 -6.80 -11.58
N GLU A 87 -0.64 -7.57 -11.83
CA GLU A 87 -1.20 -7.75 -13.18
C GLU A 87 -1.75 -6.44 -13.76
N GLN A 88 -2.32 -5.58 -12.89
CA GLN A 88 -2.73 -4.21 -13.21
C GLN A 88 -1.57 -3.21 -13.29
N LYS A 89 -0.32 -3.68 -13.24
CA LYS A 89 0.91 -2.87 -13.34
C LYS A 89 1.15 -1.90 -12.18
N TYR A 90 0.53 -2.14 -11.03
CA TYR A 90 0.86 -1.42 -9.81
C TYR A 90 2.07 -2.02 -9.10
N THR A 91 2.73 -1.18 -8.30
CA THR A 91 3.82 -1.59 -7.43
C THR A 91 3.29 -2.01 -6.07
N VAL A 92 3.69 -3.18 -5.58
CA VAL A 92 3.18 -3.76 -4.33
C VAL A 92 4.31 -4.04 -3.35
N GLY A 93 4.14 -3.58 -2.12
CA GLY A 93 4.98 -3.94 -0.98
C GLY A 93 4.24 -4.96 -0.12
N TYR A 94 4.81 -6.14 0.06
CA TYR A 94 4.23 -7.22 0.85
C TYR A 94 5.05 -7.46 2.11
N ILE A 95 4.46 -7.16 3.25
CA ILE A 95 5.07 -7.29 4.58
C ILE A 95 4.41 -8.48 5.29
N ALA A 96 5.06 -9.63 5.19
CA ALA A 96 4.67 -10.84 5.89
C ALA A 96 5.52 -11.02 7.16
N LEU A 97 4.90 -10.92 8.33
CA LEU A 97 5.55 -11.02 9.64
C LEU A 97 5.49 -12.44 10.21
N GLU A 98 4.50 -13.25 9.83
CA GLU A 98 4.36 -14.62 10.33
C GLU A 98 5.16 -15.67 9.53
N GLU A 99 5.64 -15.31 8.33
CA GLU A 99 6.28 -16.25 7.43
C GLU A 99 7.55 -15.69 6.79
N SER A 100 8.42 -16.59 6.32
CA SER A 100 9.64 -16.18 5.60
C SER A 100 9.33 -15.55 4.25
N VAL A 101 10.23 -14.68 3.79
CA VAL A 101 10.18 -14.07 2.44
C VAL A 101 10.01 -15.12 1.33
N LYS A 102 10.73 -16.24 1.44
CA LYS A 102 10.63 -17.36 0.48
C LYS A 102 9.22 -17.96 0.47
N ARG A 103 8.59 -18.09 1.64
CA ARG A 103 7.22 -18.63 1.76
C ARG A 103 6.20 -17.70 1.11
N SER A 104 6.29 -16.39 1.35
CA SER A 104 5.41 -15.40 0.73
C SER A 104 5.57 -15.36 -0.79
N ALA A 105 6.82 -15.34 -1.27
CA ALA A 105 7.17 -15.39 -2.68
C ALA A 105 6.53 -16.61 -3.40
N LEU A 106 6.75 -17.81 -2.86
CA LEU A 106 6.14 -19.03 -3.40
C LEU A 106 4.61 -19.03 -3.29
N GLY A 107 4.05 -18.34 -2.29
CA GLY A 107 2.61 -18.12 -2.17
C GLY A 107 2.03 -17.35 -3.35
N ILE A 108 2.62 -16.21 -3.71
CA ILE A 108 2.19 -15.38 -4.84
C ILE A 108 2.36 -16.13 -6.17
N MET A 109 3.54 -16.71 -6.40
CA MET A 109 3.83 -17.49 -7.60
C MET A 109 2.88 -18.70 -7.72
N GLY A 110 2.54 -19.34 -6.61
CA GLY A 110 1.61 -20.45 -6.57
C GLY A 110 0.17 -20.06 -6.92
N VAL A 111 -0.28 -18.87 -6.52
CA VAL A 111 -1.58 -18.32 -6.93
C VAL A 111 -1.63 -18.13 -8.44
N HIS A 112 -0.59 -17.53 -9.03
CA HIS A 112 -0.51 -17.34 -10.48
C HIS A 112 -0.53 -18.69 -11.24
N LEU A 113 0.20 -19.68 -10.72
CA LEU A 113 0.22 -21.04 -11.27
C LEU A 113 -1.05 -21.85 -11.04
N LYS A 114 -1.91 -21.43 -10.12
CA LYS A 114 -3.00 -22.24 -9.57
C LYS A 114 -2.49 -23.59 -9.00
N LYS A 115 -1.27 -23.59 -8.43
CA LYS A 115 -0.65 -24.77 -7.81
C LYS A 115 0.03 -24.40 -6.48
N PRO A 116 -0.07 -25.22 -5.43
CA PRO A 116 0.56 -24.96 -4.13
C PRO A 116 2.06 -25.30 -4.16
N ILE A 117 2.86 -24.54 -4.91
CA ILE A 117 4.31 -24.80 -5.12
C ILE A 117 5.16 -24.69 -3.84
N HIS A 118 4.57 -24.17 -2.77
CA HIS A 118 5.16 -24.08 -1.45
C HIS A 118 5.06 -25.40 -0.67
N LEU A 119 4.26 -26.37 -1.12
CA LEU A 119 4.17 -27.73 -0.58
C LEU A 119 4.92 -28.73 -1.45
N THR A 120 4.64 -28.74 -2.75
CA THR A 120 5.26 -29.65 -3.72
C THR A 120 5.64 -28.92 -4.99
N ARG A 121 6.79 -29.27 -5.57
CA ARG A 121 7.24 -28.79 -6.89
C ARG A 121 6.91 -29.77 -8.02
N GLU A 122 6.14 -30.82 -7.73
CA GLU A 122 5.76 -31.82 -8.71
C GLU A 122 5.02 -31.18 -9.90
N GLY A 123 5.48 -31.52 -11.11
CA GLY A 123 4.91 -30.99 -12.35
C GLY A 123 5.15 -29.49 -12.56
N VAL A 124 6.20 -28.92 -11.97
CA VAL A 124 6.73 -27.58 -12.27
C VAL A 124 8.22 -27.71 -12.52
N ASP A 125 8.66 -27.46 -13.76
CA ASP A 125 10.08 -27.45 -14.08
C ASP A 125 10.73 -26.10 -13.71
N ASP A 126 12.06 -26.06 -13.67
CA ASP A 126 12.81 -24.85 -13.29
C ASP A 126 12.63 -23.71 -14.31
N LYS A 127 12.41 -24.04 -15.59
CA LYS A 127 12.18 -23.05 -16.64
C LYS A 127 10.86 -22.32 -16.43
N GLN A 128 9.80 -23.07 -16.15
CA GLN A 128 8.48 -22.56 -15.83
C GLN A 128 8.55 -21.73 -14.55
N LEU A 129 9.22 -22.24 -13.50
CA LEU A 129 9.39 -21.52 -12.24
C LEU A 129 10.06 -20.15 -12.44
N HIS A 130 11.12 -20.09 -13.26
CA HIS A 130 11.81 -18.85 -13.59
C HIS A 130 10.94 -17.89 -14.41
N ALA A 131 10.16 -18.40 -15.36
CA ALA A 131 9.21 -17.58 -16.14
C ALA A 131 8.15 -16.94 -15.23
N ILE A 132 7.62 -17.69 -14.27
CA ILE A 132 6.63 -17.17 -13.31
C ILE A 132 7.28 -16.18 -12.35
N PHE A 133 8.49 -16.47 -11.88
CA PHE A 133 9.24 -15.54 -11.05
C PHE A 133 9.37 -14.19 -11.76
N SER A 134 9.81 -14.20 -13.02
CA SER A 134 10.04 -12.98 -13.81
C SER A 134 8.75 -12.20 -14.11
N THR A 135 7.60 -12.87 -14.22
CA THR A 135 6.31 -12.23 -14.50
C THR A 135 5.59 -11.73 -13.25
N THR A 136 5.84 -12.35 -12.10
CA THR A 136 5.16 -12.04 -10.83
C THR A 136 6.03 -11.19 -9.91
N ILE A 137 6.91 -11.81 -9.12
CA ILE A 137 7.64 -11.16 -8.02
C ILE A 137 9.00 -10.59 -8.46
N GLY A 138 9.54 -11.04 -9.58
CA GLY A 138 10.83 -10.63 -10.15
C GLY A 138 10.70 -9.56 -11.24
N ASN A 139 9.51 -8.98 -11.41
CA ASN A 139 9.22 -8.01 -12.48
C ASN A 139 9.65 -6.56 -12.15
N GLY A 140 10.26 -6.33 -10.99
CA GLY A 140 10.69 -5.01 -10.51
C GLY A 140 9.63 -4.22 -9.73
N ASN A 141 8.38 -4.69 -9.70
CA ASN A 141 7.26 -3.99 -9.06
C ASN A 141 6.79 -4.65 -7.76
N PHE A 142 7.53 -5.60 -7.21
CA PHE A 142 7.18 -6.31 -6.00
C PHE A 142 8.30 -6.24 -4.96
N TYR A 143 7.97 -5.71 -3.78
CA TYR A 143 8.90 -5.53 -2.67
C TYR A 143 8.50 -6.43 -1.51
N LEU A 144 9.47 -7.11 -0.91
CA LEU A 144 9.27 -7.97 0.25
C LEU A 144 10.07 -7.43 1.44
N TYR A 145 9.48 -7.50 2.63
CA TYR A 145 10.18 -7.17 3.87
C TYR A 145 10.74 -8.45 4.52
N ASN A 146 12.06 -8.49 4.73
CA ASN A 146 12.69 -9.55 5.52
C ASN A 146 12.85 -9.08 6.96
N HIS A 147 12.04 -9.63 7.87
CA HIS A 147 12.05 -9.29 9.29
C HIS A 147 13.00 -10.19 10.12
N PHE A 148 13.64 -11.20 9.51
CA PHE A 148 14.46 -12.17 10.24
C PHE A 148 15.78 -11.51 10.69
N GLY A 149 15.95 -11.34 12.01
CA GLY A 149 17.13 -10.74 12.62
C GLY A 149 17.01 -9.24 12.96
N SER A 150 15.96 -8.56 12.50
CA SER A 150 15.60 -7.22 13.00
C SER A 150 14.78 -7.37 14.28
N THR A 151 15.16 -6.68 15.35
CA THR A 151 14.31 -6.56 16.53
C THR A 151 12.95 -6.02 16.10
N VAL A 152 11.87 -6.66 16.57
CA VAL A 152 10.49 -6.26 16.30
C VAL A 152 10.24 -4.77 16.62
N ALA A 153 11.06 -4.17 17.49
CA ALA A 153 11.11 -2.75 17.84
C ALA A 153 11.61 -1.79 16.73
N ASP A 154 12.07 -2.27 15.58
CA ASP A 154 12.40 -1.40 14.44
C ASP A 154 11.11 -0.84 13.83
N ASN A 155 10.99 0.48 13.82
CA ASN A 155 9.77 1.21 13.47
C ASN A 155 9.17 0.76 12.11
N LEU A 156 8.17 -0.12 12.14
CA LEU A 156 7.46 -0.63 10.96
C LEU A 156 6.90 0.50 10.08
N LEU A 157 6.42 1.57 10.70
CA LEU A 157 5.91 2.74 9.99
C LEU A 157 7.02 3.42 9.17
N SER A 158 8.26 3.41 9.66
CA SER A 158 9.40 3.92 8.89
C SER A 158 9.68 3.08 7.63
N LYS A 159 9.51 1.75 7.72
CA LYS A 159 9.68 0.83 6.58
C LYS A 159 8.54 1.00 5.57
N ILE A 160 7.30 1.09 6.04
CA ILE A 160 6.14 1.39 5.20
C ILE A 160 6.32 2.76 4.51
N ARG A 161 6.80 3.77 5.24
CA ARG A 161 7.10 5.09 4.67
C ARG A 161 8.22 5.03 3.63
N TYR A 162 9.25 4.23 3.85
CA TYR A 162 10.30 4.00 2.85
C TYR A 162 9.74 3.36 1.57
N LEU A 163 8.92 2.32 1.70
CA LEU A 163 8.25 1.70 0.55
C LEU A 163 7.40 2.72 -0.22
N ALA A 164 6.59 3.52 0.48
CA ALA A 164 5.71 4.49 -0.14
C ALA A 164 6.45 5.68 -0.78
N LYS A 165 7.51 6.20 -0.15
CA LYS A 165 8.19 7.44 -0.58
C LYS A 165 9.45 7.22 -1.40
N ALA A 166 10.27 6.23 -1.06
CA ALA A 166 11.53 5.97 -1.75
C ALA A 166 11.35 4.96 -2.89
N CYS A 167 10.61 3.86 -2.64
CA CYS A 167 10.34 2.85 -3.65
C CYS A 167 9.12 3.14 -4.52
N SER A 168 8.37 4.22 -4.22
CA SER A 168 7.12 4.60 -4.92
C SER A 168 6.11 3.45 -5.01
N VAL A 169 6.03 2.63 -3.96
CA VAL A 169 5.04 1.54 -3.87
C VAL A 169 3.64 2.11 -3.82
N ASP A 170 2.76 1.62 -4.69
CA ASP A 170 1.36 2.04 -4.76
C ASP A 170 0.52 1.43 -3.64
N TRP A 171 0.76 0.15 -3.34
CA TRP A 171 -0.03 -0.64 -2.40
C TRP A 171 0.85 -1.37 -1.40
N VAL A 172 0.59 -1.20 -0.11
CA VAL A 172 1.27 -1.94 0.96
C VAL A 172 0.30 -2.91 1.60
N ILE A 173 0.66 -4.20 1.61
CA ILE A 173 -0.08 -5.26 2.27
C ILE A 173 0.71 -5.67 3.51
N LEU A 174 0.06 -5.63 4.68
CA LEU A 174 0.62 -5.97 5.98
C LEU A 174 -0.10 -7.19 6.57
N ASP A 175 0.65 -8.25 6.87
CA ASP A 175 0.12 -9.54 7.36
C ASP A 175 1.08 -10.15 8.41
N HIS A 176 0.76 -10.34 9.70
CA HIS A 176 -0.48 -10.07 10.44
C HIS A 176 -0.34 -8.86 11.36
N LEU A 177 -1.40 -8.06 11.46
CA LEU A 177 -1.47 -6.84 12.27
C LEU A 177 -1.15 -7.07 13.76
N HIS A 178 -1.47 -8.25 14.31
CA HIS A 178 -1.23 -8.54 15.71
C HIS A 178 0.26 -8.51 16.08
N MET A 179 1.13 -9.03 15.21
CA MET A 179 2.59 -8.93 15.41
C MET A 179 3.09 -7.49 15.25
N ALA A 180 2.50 -6.73 14.32
CA ALA A 180 2.83 -5.32 14.14
C ALA A 180 2.45 -4.47 15.36
N LEU A 181 1.37 -4.81 16.07
CA LEU A 181 0.96 -4.14 17.30
C LEU A 181 1.82 -4.51 18.51
N SER A 182 2.37 -5.73 18.53
CA SER A 182 3.29 -6.18 19.58
C SER A 182 4.67 -5.49 19.49
N ALA A 183 4.92 -4.78 18.40
CA ALA A 183 6.13 -4.00 18.11
C ALA A 183 6.07 -2.54 18.55
N LEU A 184 4.86 -2.06 18.87
CA LEU A 184 4.54 -0.69 19.29
C LEU A 184 4.43 -0.63 20.82
#